data_AF-A0A428TFE9-F1
#
_entry.id   AF-A0A428TFE9-F1
#
_cell.length_a   1.000
_cell.length_b   1.000
_cell.length_c   1.000
_cell.angle_alpha   90.00
_cell.angle_beta   90.00
_cell.angle_gamma   90.00
#
_symmetry.space_group_name_H-M   'P 1'
#
loop_
_entity.id
_entity.type
_entity.pdbx_description
1 polymer ?
#
loop_
_entity_poly.entity_id
_entity_poly.type
_entity_poly.pdbx_seq_one_letter_code
_entity_poly.pdbx_strand_id
1 'polypeptide(L)'
;MTADEDKAYKEVLGEKPFMMGVSPSFYVNLAEWNKNWYSSSESLWYDRWLQVLDVLPDSIEIITWNDFSESSYIADIVPSQIVRGAEVYVDGHEHSALRSLLPYFIQAYKAGTPDVPVSAETAIAWYRTTSATLGSDGGTVWGQGGSESASVGAKDVVSVVAITTGEEEVLIKIGDSREERFIANGTGTRASYFELPFEGALGEVTLEMGGRSVVGGAITADMPSTGYLNFNSLAIGL
;
A
#
# COMPACT_ATOMS: atom_id res chain seq x y z
N MET A 1 -12.19 3.94 4.66
CA MET A 1 -12.85 3.44 3.43
C MET A 1 -13.79 2.30 3.82
N THR A 2 -14.98 2.19 3.21
CA THR A 2 -15.92 1.06 3.42
C THR A 2 -16.35 0.47 2.08
N ALA A 3 -17.07 -0.66 2.10
CA ALA A 3 -17.65 -1.30 0.90
C ALA A 3 -19.07 -0.79 0.55
N ASP A 4 -19.57 0.24 1.25
CA ASP A 4 -20.99 0.63 1.15
C ASP A 4 -21.34 1.16 -0.25
N GLU A 5 -20.45 1.94 -0.85
CA GLU A 5 -20.64 2.47 -2.21
C GLU A 5 -20.60 1.35 -3.26
N ASP A 6 -19.74 0.34 -3.10
CA ASP A 6 -19.70 -0.81 -4.00
C ASP A 6 -21.00 -1.62 -3.94
N LYS A 7 -21.52 -1.85 -2.72
CA LYS A 7 -22.79 -2.56 -2.51
C LYS A 7 -23.97 -1.77 -3.09
N ALA A 8 -24.01 -0.46 -2.85
CA ALA A 8 -25.03 0.42 -3.42
C ALA A 8 -24.97 0.44 -4.95
N TYR A 9 -23.78 0.48 -5.54
CA TYR A 9 -23.62 0.45 -6.98
C TYR A 9 -24.05 -0.91 -7.58
N LYS A 10 -23.66 -2.02 -6.95
CA LYS A 10 -24.08 -3.37 -7.35
C LYS A 10 -25.61 -3.53 -7.28
N GLU A 11 -26.27 -2.95 -6.27
CA GLU A 11 -27.74 -2.93 -6.17
C GLU A 11 -28.38 -2.18 -7.36
N VAL A 12 -27.86 -1.00 -7.70
CA VAL A 12 -28.37 -0.19 -8.83
C VAL A 12 -28.16 -0.88 -10.18
N LEU A 13 -27.07 -1.65 -10.34
CA LEU A 13 -26.78 -2.38 -11.57
C LEU A 13 -27.77 -3.52 -11.86
N GLY A 14 -28.42 -4.09 -10.83
CA GLY A 14 -29.30 -5.24 -10.96
C GLY A 14 -28.55 -6.47 -11.46
N GLU A 15 -28.95 -7.01 -12.61
CA GLU A 15 -28.33 -8.23 -13.20
C GLU A 15 -27.08 -7.95 -14.05
N LYS A 16 -26.67 -6.69 -14.18
CA LYS A 16 -25.46 -6.35 -14.95
C LYS A 16 -24.20 -6.69 -14.15
N PRO A 17 -23.14 -7.19 -14.82
CA PRO A 17 -21.91 -7.53 -14.14
C PRO A 17 -21.24 -6.29 -13.52
N PHE A 18 -20.77 -6.44 -12.28
CA PHE A 18 -20.00 -5.43 -11.57
C PHE A 18 -18.50 -5.78 -11.56
N MET A 19 -17.67 -4.83 -11.99
CA MET A 19 -16.21 -4.89 -11.89
C MET A 19 -15.74 -3.95 -10.79
N MET A 20 -15.11 -4.50 -9.77
CA MET A 20 -14.61 -3.74 -8.62
C MET A 20 -13.14 -3.38 -8.82
N GLY A 21 -12.82 -2.08 -8.76
CA GLY A 21 -11.44 -1.60 -8.82
C GLY A 21 -10.69 -1.81 -7.49
N VAL A 22 -9.44 -2.26 -7.58
CA VAL A 22 -8.55 -2.51 -6.44
C VAL A 22 -7.20 -1.86 -6.71
N SER A 23 -6.86 -0.84 -5.94
CA SER A 23 -5.59 -0.10 -6.03
C SER A 23 -4.83 -0.15 -4.70
N PRO A 24 -3.49 -0.27 -4.71
CA PRO A 24 -2.70 -0.24 -3.49
C PRO A 24 -2.44 1.17 -2.96
N SER A 25 -2.34 2.15 -3.87
CA SER A 25 -1.90 3.50 -3.56
C SER A 25 -2.36 4.49 -4.62
N PHE A 26 -2.39 5.78 -4.26
CA PHE A 26 -2.53 6.86 -5.22
C PHE A 26 -1.77 8.11 -4.78
N TYR A 27 -0.81 8.53 -5.61
CA TYR A 27 -0.14 9.81 -5.50
C TYR A 27 0.32 10.27 -6.88
N VAL A 28 0.10 11.55 -7.18
CA VAL A 28 0.58 12.20 -8.39
C VAL A 28 0.99 13.64 -8.08
N ASN A 29 2.13 14.06 -8.63
CA ASN A 29 2.52 15.48 -8.68
C ASN A 29 3.17 15.78 -10.03
N LEU A 30 2.32 16.07 -11.02
CA LEU A 30 2.71 16.37 -12.39
C LEU A 30 2.06 17.67 -12.86
N ALA A 31 2.86 18.73 -12.83
CA ALA A 31 2.44 20.07 -13.25
C ALA A 31 1.99 20.13 -14.72
N GLU A 32 2.59 19.32 -15.60
CA GLU A 32 2.23 19.29 -17.04
C GLU A 32 0.74 18.95 -17.26
N TRP A 33 0.17 18.08 -16.42
CA TRP A 33 -1.24 17.68 -16.50
C TRP A 33 -2.12 18.34 -15.44
N ASN A 34 -1.61 19.35 -14.72
CA ASN A 34 -2.29 19.98 -13.60
C ASN A 34 -2.79 18.95 -12.56
N LYS A 35 -1.95 17.94 -12.27
CA LYS A 35 -2.24 16.90 -11.29
C LYS A 35 -1.35 17.05 -10.08
N ASN A 36 -1.93 17.18 -8.89
CA ASN A 36 -1.19 17.26 -7.64
C ASN A 36 -2.07 16.86 -6.45
N TRP A 37 -2.19 15.56 -6.17
CA TRP A 37 -2.99 15.09 -5.04
C TRP A 37 -2.54 13.70 -4.55
N TYR A 38 -2.87 13.43 -3.29
CA TYR A 38 -2.63 12.16 -2.59
C TYR A 38 -3.93 11.61 -2.03
N SER A 39 -4.14 10.31 -2.07
CA SER A 39 -5.23 9.63 -1.36
C SER A 39 -4.67 8.73 -0.28
N SER A 40 -5.25 8.75 0.92
CA SER A 40 -4.80 7.92 2.06
C SER A 40 -4.71 6.45 1.66
N SER A 41 -3.50 5.91 1.73
CA SER A 41 -3.14 4.61 1.12
C SER A 41 -2.58 3.60 2.13
N GLU A 42 -2.39 4.00 3.40
CA GLU A 42 -1.64 3.20 4.38
C GLU A 42 -2.29 1.85 4.68
N SER A 43 -3.62 1.75 4.73
CA SER A 43 -4.35 0.47 4.87
C SER A 43 -5.00 0.00 3.58
N LEU A 44 -4.91 0.79 2.50
CA LEU A 44 -5.78 0.69 1.32
C LEU A 44 -5.72 -0.68 0.67
N TRP A 45 -4.52 -1.21 0.44
CA TRP A 45 -4.34 -2.50 -0.21
C TRP A 45 -4.98 -3.65 0.58
N TYR A 46 -4.80 -3.67 1.90
CA TYR A 46 -5.41 -4.67 2.78
C TYR A 46 -6.93 -4.53 2.82
N ASP A 47 -7.41 -3.31 3.12
CA ASP A 47 -8.84 -3.02 3.28
C ASP A 47 -9.60 -3.36 2.00
N ARG A 48 -9.04 -3.00 0.83
CA ARG A 48 -9.72 -3.21 -0.44
C ARG A 48 -9.86 -4.69 -0.79
N TRP A 49 -8.84 -5.50 -0.50
CA TRP A 49 -8.93 -6.95 -0.68
C TRP A 49 -9.90 -7.62 0.30
N LEU A 50 -10.02 -7.14 1.54
CA LEU A 50 -11.08 -7.61 2.44
C LEU A 50 -12.47 -7.25 1.93
N GLN A 51 -12.64 -6.05 1.40
CA GLN A 51 -13.91 -5.60 0.82
C GLN A 51 -14.28 -6.42 -0.43
N VAL A 52 -13.31 -6.84 -1.25
CA VAL A 52 -13.54 -7.77 -2.36
C VAL A 52 -14.17 -9.08 -1.86
N LEU A 53 -13.71 -9.62 -0.73
CA LEU A 53 -14.23 -10.86 -0.15
C LEU A 53 -15.60 -10.68 0.51
N ASP A 54 -15.97 -9.46 0.91
CA ASP A 54 -17.29 -9.10 1.42
C ASP A 54 -18.30 -8.87 0.29
N VAL A 55 -17.90 -8.15 -0.77
CA VAL A 55 -18.77 -7.77 -1.89
C VAL A 55 -18.96 -8.91 -2.89
N LEU A 56 -17.91 -9.72 -3.11
CA LEU A 56 -17.81 -10.75 -4.15
C LEU A 56 -18.31 -10.21 -5.52
N PRO A 57 -17.58 -9.28 -6.15
CA PRO A 57 -17.93 -8.73 -7.46
C PRO A 57 -17.80 -9.79 -8.56
N ASP A 58 -18.43 -9.58 -9.71
CA ASP A 58 -18.32 -10.49 -10.87
C ASP A 58 -16.91 -10.50 -11.48
N SER A 59 -16.18 -9.39 -11.32
CA SER A 59 -14.79 -9.26 -11.75
C SER A 59 -14.04 -8.23 -10.89
N ILE A 60 -12.72 -8.32 -10.92
CA ILE A 60 -11.81 -7.40 -10.24
C ILE A 60 -10.90 -6.75 -11.27
N GLU A 61 -10.70 -5.45 -11.15
CA GLU A 61 -9.69 -4.70 -11.89
C GLU A 61 -8.57 -4.29 -10.94
N ILE A 62 -7.34 -4.73 -11.22
CA ILE A 62 -6.16 -4.24 -10.51
C ILE A 62 -5.72 -2.92 -11.14
N ILE A 63 -5.74 -1.86 -10.34
CA ILE A 63 -5.41 -0.49 -10.73
C ILE A 63 -4.12 -0.12 -10.01
N THR A 64 -2.94 -0.25 -10.63
CA THR A 64 -2.69 -0.65 -12.03
C THR A 64 -1.51 -1.60 -12.10
N TRP A 65 -1.28 -2.19 -13.28
CA TRP A 65 -0.03 -2.89 -13.52
C TRP A 65 1.17 -1.94 -13.44
N ASN A 66 1.17 -0.84 -14.21
CA ASN A 66 2.34 0.00 -14.45
C ASN A 66 2.04 1.50 -14.61
N ASP A 67 0.97 2.03 -14.01
CA ASP A 67 0.81 3.49 -13.93
C ASP A 67 1.76 4.06 -12.87
N PHE A 68 3.01 4.24 -13.30
CA PHE A 68 4.06 4.88 -12.52
C PHE A 68 3.71 6.34 -12.19
N SER A 69 2.98 7.01 -13.08
CA SER A 69 2.68 8.43 -12.94
C SER A 69 1.71 8.72 -11.79
N GLU A 70 0.80 7.80 -11.50
CA GLU A 70 -0.17 7.92 -10.39
C GLU A 70 0.16 7.03 -9.18
N SER A 71 1.37 6.48 -9.14
CA SER A 71 1.88 5.67 -8.02
C SER A 71 1.06 4.41 -7.70
N SER A 72 0.19 3.96 -8.62
CA SER A 72 -0.70 2.81 -8.39
C SER A 72 -0.13 1.48 -8.90
N TYR A 73 1.05 1.51 -9.51
CA TYR A 73 1.73 0.36 -10.11
C TYR A 73 2.06 -0.74 -9.10
N ILE A 74 2.04 -1.99 -9.57
CA ILE A 74 2.54 -3.18 -8.85
C ILE A 74 3.61 -3.94 -9.66
N ALA A 75 3.90 -3.50 -10.88
CA ALA A 75 4.98 -4.03 -11.71
C ALA A 75 6.35 -3.56 -11.18
N ASP A 76 7.39 -4.26 -11.61
CA ASP A 76 8.76 -3.79 -11.45
C ASP A 76 8.95 -2.50 -12.26
N ILE A 77 9.70 -1.54 -11.72
CA ILE A 77 9.87 -0.24 -12.37
C ILE A 77 10.57 -0.41 -13.73
N VAL A 78 9.97 0.20 -14.76
CA VAL A 78 10.54 0.25 -16.12
C VAL A 78 10.83 1.71 -16.47
N PRO A 79 12.08 2.18 -16.37
CA PRO A 79 12.41 3.60 -16.52
C PRO A 79 11.91 4.25 -17.82
N SER A 80 11.89 3.49 -18.92
CA SER A 80 11.39 4.01 -20.21
C SER A 80 9.88 4.23 -20.27
N GLN A 81 9.12 3.77 -19.27
CA GLN A 81 7.67 3.96 -19.14
C GLN A 81 7.30 5.05 -18.13
N ILE A 82 8.30 5.59 -17.41
CA ILE A 82 8.08 6.71 -16.49
C ILE A 82 7.92 7.98 -17.32
N VAL A 83 6.79 8.66 -17.13
CA VAL A 83 6.56 9.96 -17.76
C VAL A 83 7.45 11.02 -17.12
N ARG A 84 7.90 11.99 -17.92
CA ARG A 84 8.79 13.06 -17.44
C ARG A 84 8.16 13.79 -16.24
N GLY A 85 8.97 14.02 -15.21
CA GLY A 85 8.57 14.61 -13.94
C GLY A 85 8.16 13.58 -12.89
N ALA A 86 7.76 12.36 -13.28
CA ALA A 86 7.37 11.32 -12.32
C ALA A 86 8.58 10.61 -11.69
N GLU A 87 9.75 10.62 -12.35
CA GLU A 87 10.97 9.98 -11.86
C GLU A 87 11.33 10.42 -10.43
N VAL A 88 11.00 11.66 -10.06
CA VAL A 88 11.34 12.24 -8.76
C VAL A 88 10.62 11.59 -7.58
N TYR A 89 9.50 10.90 -7.83
CA TYR A 89 8.75 10.16 -6.81
C TYR A 89 8.60 8.66 -7.10
N VAL A 90 8.99 8.20 -8.30
CA VAL A 90 8.98 6.79 -8.69
C VAL A 90 10.33 6.13 -8.43
N ASP A 91 11.44 6.81 -8.71
CA ASP A 91 12.77 6.22 -8.56
C ASP A 91 13.02 5.80 -7.10
N GLY A 92 13.42 4.55 -6.90
CA GLY A 92 13.67 3.97 -5.57
C GLY A 92 12.41 3.63 -4.76
N HIS A 93 11.22 3.73 -5.33
CA HIS A 93 9.94 3.43 -4.68
C HIS A 93 9.30 2.17 -5.29
N GLU A 94 9.99 1.02 -5.16
CA GLU A 94 9.51 -0.24 -5.71
C GLU A 94 8.22 -0.72 -5.03
N HIS A 95 7.28 -1.22 -5.82
CA HIS A 95 5.97 -1.71 -5.37
C HIS A 95 5.79 -3.22 -5.58
N SER A 96 6.80 -3.89 -6.13
CA SER A 96 6.71 -5.28 -6.58
C SER A 96 6.29 -6.27 -5.49
N ALA A 97 6.65 -6.00 -4.23
CA ALA A 97 6.27 -6.81 -3.07
C ALA A 97 4.74 -6.91 -2.88
N LEU A 98 3.96 -5.90 -3.29
CA LEU A 98 2.49 -5.91 -3.20
C LEU A 98 1.87 -7.12 -3.92
N ARG A 99 2.55 -7.64 -4.95
CA ARG A 99 2.13 -8.82 -5.72
C ARG A 99 2.17 -10.11 -4.90
N SER A 100 3.01 -10.20 -3.87
CA SER A 100 3.18 -11.41 -3.07
C SER A 100 1.92 -11.81 -2.31
N LEU A 101 1.00 -10.86 -2.06
CA LEU A 101 -0.28 -11.14 -1.42
C LEU A 101 -1.34 -11.71 -2.37
N LEU A 102 -1.18 -11.47 -3.68
CA LEU A 102 -2.20 -11.75 -4.69
C LEU A 102 -2.55 -13.23 -4.82
N PRO A 103 -1.61 -14.21 -4.75
CA PRO A 103 -1.96 -15.62 -4.85
C PRO A 103 -3.03 -16.05 -3.84
N TYR A 104 -2.92 -15.63 -2.59
CA TYR A 104 -3.91 -15.91 -1.54
C TYR A 104 -5.25 -15.21 -1.83
N PHE A 105 -5.23 -13.88 -2.03
CA PHE A 105 -6.47 -13.14 -2.19
C PHE A 105 -7.25 -13.52 -3.46
N ILE A 106 -6.55 -13.82 -4.56
CA ILE A 106 -7.18 -14.32 -5.79
C ILE A 106 -7.81 -15.69 -5.55
N GLN A 107 -7.13 -16.58 -4.81
CA GLN A 107 -7.67 -17.89 -4.47
C GLN A 107 -8.91 -17.77 -3.57
N ALA A 108 -8.85 -16.93 -2.54
CA ALA A 108 -9.96 -16.66 -1.65
C ALA A 108 -11.17 -16.07 -2.39
N TYR A 109 -10.94 -15.09 -3.28
CA TYR A 109 -11.99 -14.50 -4.12
C TYR A 109 -12.66 -15.56 -5.00
N LYS A 110 -11.86 -16.38 -5.71
CA LYS A 110 -12.39 -17.46 -6.56
C LYS A 110 -13.16 -18.51 -5.78
N ALA A 111 -12.79 -18.75 -4.52
CA ALA A 111 -13.50 -19.68 -3.64
C ALA A 111 -14.74 -19.06 -2.97
N GLY A 112 -14.87 -17.73 -2.98
CA GLY A 112 -15.90 -17.01 -2.24
C GLY A 112 -15.73 -17.08 -0.72
N THR A 113 -14.53 -17.43 -0.22
CA THR A 113 -14.24 -17.59 1.20
C THR A 113 -12.75 -17.34 1.48
N PRO A 114 -12.39 -16.72 2.61
CA PRO A 114 -10.99 -16.58 3.01
C PRO A 114 -10.35 -17.90 3.48
N ASP A 115 -11.15 -18.92 3.80
CA ASP A 115 -10.64 -20.22 4.26
C ASP A 115 -10.18 -21.08 3.07
N VAL A 116 -9.03 -20.71 2.52
CA VAL A 116 -8.34 -21.42 1.44
C VAL A 116 -6.93 -21.83 1.87
N PRO A 117 -6.36 -22.91 1.28
CA PRO A 117 -4.99 -23.30 1.58
C PRO A 117 -3.99 -22.21 1.21
N VAL A 118 -3.11 -21.84 2.15
CA VAL A 118 -1.96 -20.95 1.89
C VAL A 118 -0.77 -21.81 1.46
N SER A 119 -0.26 -21.58 0.25
CA SER A 119 0.86 -22.35 -0.31
C SER A 119 2.22 -21.91 0.23
N ALA A 120 2.36 -20.63 0.55
CA ALA A 120 3.53 -20.04 1.18
C ALA A 120 3.09 -18.88 2.06
N GLU A 121 3.53 -18.88 3.32
CA GLU A 121 3.36 -17.75 4.20
C GLU A 121 4.22 -16.59 3.72
N THR A 122 3.72 -15.37 3.81
CA THR A 122 4.43 -14.19 3.30
C THR A 122 4.08 -12.98 4.16
N ALA A 123 4.99 -12.03 4.27
CA ALA A 123 4.68 -10.72 4.81
C ALA A 123 5.26 -9.66 3.89
N ILE A 124 4.56 -8.53 3.81
CA ILE A 124 5.03 -7.33 3.12
C ILE A 124 4.89 -6.14 4.07
N ALA A 125 5.73 -5.15 3.86
CA ALA A 125 5.63 -3.85 4.50
C ALA A 125 5.70 -2.73 3.46
N TRP A 126 4.94 -1.66 3.66
CA TRP A 126 5.07 -0.45 2.86
C TRP A 126 4.98 0.81 3.72
N TYR A 127 5.72 1.84 3.30
CA TYR A 127 5.91 3.06 4.08
C TYR A 127 6.45 4.19 3.19
N ARG A 128 6.27 5.44 3.64
CA ARG A 128 6.95 6.60 3.05
C ARG A 128 8.35 6.75 3.63
N THR A 129 9.29 7.23 2.83
CA THR A 129 10.70 7.43 3.23
C THR A 129 10.95 8.75 3.95
N THR A 130 9.92 9.57 4.13
CA THR A 130 9.94 10.83 4.90
C THR A 130 8.64 11.01 5.67
N SER A 131 8.68 11.68 6.82
CA SER A 131 7.48 12.07 7.56
C SER A 131 6.59 13.03 6.75
N ALA A 132 5.26 12.89 6.89
CA ALA A 132 4.26 13.84 6.39
C ALA A 132 4.45 15.26 6.93
N THR A 133 5.15 15.40 8.05
CA THR A 133 5.32 16.67 8.75
C THR A 133 6.73 17.25 8.63
N LEU A 134 7.61 16.61 7.85
CA LEU A 134 9.00 17.02 7.71
C LEU A 134 9.15 18.42 7.09
N GLY A 135 8.27 18.79 6.15
CA GLY A 135 8.38 20.04 5.42
C GLY A 135 7.20 20.31 4.48
N SER A 136 7.46 21.07 3.42
CA SER A 136 6.44 21.42 2.42
C SER A 136 5.98 20.18 1.64
N ASP A 137 4.67 20.01 1.47
CA ASP A 137 4.05 19.00 0.61
C ASP A 137 4.03 19.41 -0.89
N GLY A 138 4.64 20.53 -1.27
CA GLY A 138 4.65 21.02 -2.64
C GLY A 138 3.27 21.45 -3.17
N GLY A 139 2.33 21.75 -2.27
CA GLY A 139 0.95 22.06 -2.62
C GLY A 139 0.12 20.82 -2.99
N THR A 140 0.60 19.62 -2.66
CA THR A 140 -0.18 18.38 -2.83
C THR A 140 -1.41 18.44 -1.94
N VAL A 141 -2.60 18.30 -2.52
CA VAL A 141 -3.84 18.27 -1.75
C VAL A 141 -4.25 16.85 -1.39
N TRP A 142 -4.99 16.70 -0.30
CA TRP A 142 -5.59 15.43 0.09
C TRP A 142 -6.89 15.19 -0.70
N GLY A 143 -6.87 14.15 -1.54
CA GLY A 143 -7.96 13.75 -2.41
C GLY A 143 -8.03 14.54 -3.72
N GLN A 144 -8.57 13.91 -4.77
CA GLN A 144 -8.80 14.59 -6.05
C GLN A 144 -9.84 15.71 -5.86
N GLY A 145 -9.45 16.94 -6.20
CA GLY A 145 -10.29 18.12 -5.99
C GLY A 145 -10.41 18.56 -4.52
N GLY A 146 -9.58 17.99 -3.63
CA GLY A 146 -9.48 18.44 -2.25
C GLY A 146 -8.81 19.81 -2.10
N SER A 147 -8.88 20.34 -0.89
CA SER A 147 -8.29 21.64 -0.54
C SER A 147 -7.38 21.58 0.70
N GLU A 148 -7.42 20.48 1.45
CA GLU A 148 -6.53 20.26 2.59
C GLU A 148 -5.17 19.76 2.12
N SER A 149 -4.13 20.04 2.90
CA SER A 149 -2.78 19.50 2.67
C SER A 149 -2.79 17.97 2.71
N ALA A 150 -2.06 17.33 1.80
CA ALA A 150 -1.85 15.88 1.81
C ALA A 150 -1.25 15.37 3.12
N SER A 151 -0.49 16.22 3.84
CA SER A 151 0.07 15.90 5.16
C SER A 151 -0.99 15.64 6.23
N VAL A 152 -2.22 16.14 6.05
CA VAL A 152 -3.36 15.86 6.96
C VAL A 152 -3.91 14.45 6.73
N GLY A 153 -3.91 14.00 5.47
CA GLY A 153 -4.46 12.71 5.07
C GLY A 153 -3.48 11.55 5.17
N ALA A 154 -2.19 11.83 5.30
CA ALA A 154 -1.15 10.82 5.35
C ALA A 154 -0.79 10.45 6.79
N LYS A 155 -0.46 9.18 7.02
CA LYS A 155 0.05 8.69 8.30
C LYS A 155 1.53 8.36 8.20
N ASP A 156 2.26 8.60 9.29
CA ASP A 156 3.66 8.22 9.44
C ASP A 156 3.74 6.84 10.10
N VAL A 157 3.45 5.80 9.31
CA VAL A 157 3.43 4.39 9.75
C VAL A 157 4.14 3.50 8.73
N VAL A 158 4.72 2.40 9.23
CA VAL A 158 5.01 1.22 8.42
C VAL A 158 3.80 0.31 8.48
N SER A 159 3.14 0.16 7.34
CA SER A 159 1.98 -0.71 7.17
C SER A 159 2.45 -2.10 6.80
N VAL A 160 1.86 -3.13 7.39
CA VAL A 160 2.28 -4.52 7.22
C VAL A 160 1.08 -5.40 6.95
N VAL A 161 1.20 -6.31 5.99
CA VAL A 161 0.28 -7.43 5.83
C VAL A 161 1.06 -8.74 5.91
N ALA A 162 0.59 -9.66 6.75
CA ALA A 162 1.11 -11.01 6.86
C ALA A 162 0.04 -12.03 6.53
N ILE A 163 0.33 -12.96 5.62
CA ILE A 163 -0.49 -14.12 5.29
C ILE A 163 0.15 -15.35 5.92
N THR A 164 -0.58 -15.97 6.85
CA THR A 164 -0.09 -17.12 7.64
C THR A 164 -1.13 -18.23 7.73
N THR A 165 -0.70 -19.43 8.09
CA THR A 165 -1.55 -20.61 8.30
C THR A 165 -1.97 -20.79 9.75
N GLY A 166 -1.24 -20.16 10.68
CA GLY A 166 -1.49 -20.16 12.12
C GLY A 166 -0.98 -18.88 12.78
N GLU A 167 -0.64 -18.98 14.07
CA GLU A 167 0.03 -17.90 14.79
C GLU A 167 1.50 -17.84 14.39
N GLU A 168 1.96 -16.67 13.95
CA GLU A 168 3.35 -16.42 13.57
C GLU A 168 3.74 -15.00 13.99
N GLU A 169 4.99 -14.84 14.46
CA GLU A 169 5.49 -13.54 14.88
C GLU A 169 6.03 -12.74 13.68
N VAL A 170 5.63 -11.48 13.60
CA VAL A 170 6.12 -10.51 12.62
C VAL A 170 6.86 -9.41 13.36
N LEU A 171 8.12 -9.19 13.01
CA LEU A 171 9.00 -8.20 13.60
C LEU A 171 9.27 -7.07 12.62
N ILE A 172 9.06 -5.83 13.06
CA ILE A 172 9.38 -4.62 12.31
C ILE A 172 10.37 -3.77 13.08
N LYS A 173 11.39 -3.25 12.39
CA LYS A 173 12.36 -2.29 12.93
C LYS A 173 12.45 -1.05 12.06
N ILE A 174 12.70 0.10 12.67
CA ILE A 174 13.06 1.36 12.00
C ILE A 174 14.40 1.83 12.57
N GLY A 175 15.47 1.59 11.83
CA GLY A 175 16.84 1.75 12.30
C GLY A 175 17.09 1.01 13.63
N ASP A 176 17.91 1.60 14.48
CA ASP A 176 18.22 1.06 15.82
C ASP A 176 17.27 1.57 16.91
N SER A 177 16.42 2.56 16.58
CA SER A 177 15.65 3.32 17.57
C SER A 177 14.27 2.74 17.88
N ARG A 178 13.71 1.94 16.97
CA ARG A 178 12.35 1.42 17.11
C ARG A 178 12.24 0.00 16.62
N GLU A 179 11.61 -0.84 17.42
CA GLU A 179 11.31 -2.25 17.14
C GLU A 179 9.92 -2.58 17.71
N GLU A 180 9.13 -3.36 16.98
CA GLU A 180 7.87 -3.90 17.49
C GLU A 180 7.57 -5.30 16.93
N ARG A 181 6.96 -6.14 17.77
CA ARG A 181 6.55 -7.51 17.43
C ARG A 181 5.03 -7.58 17.41
N PHE A 182 4.50 -8.12 16.32
CA PHE A 182 3.09 -8.39 16.13
C PHE A 182 2.86 -9.89 15.98
N ILE A 183 1.67 -10.35 16.38
CA ILE A 183 1.27 -11.74 16.17
C ILE A 183 0.26 -11.78 15.03
N ALA A 184 0.67 -12.31 13.88
CA ALA A 184 -0.23 -12.65 12.78
C ALA A 184 -1.01 -13.90 13.14
N ASN A 185 -2.33 -13.86 12.97
CA ASN A 185 -3.20 -14.99 13.28
C ASN A 185 -3.98 -15.43 12.04
N GLY A 186 -3.45 -16.44 11.37
CA GLY A 186 -4.01 -17.01 10.16
C GLY A 186 -5.17 -17.97 10.37
N THR A 187 -5.83 -18.01 11.54
CA THR A 187 -6.92 -18.97 11.80
C THR A 187 -8.29 -18.53 11.24
N GLY A 188 -8.45 -17.26 10.88
CA GLY A 188 -9.64 -16.71 10.24
C GLY A 188 -9.37 -16.26 8.80
N THR A 189 -9.49 -14.97 8.55
CA THR A 189 -8.93 -14.35 7.34
C THR A 189 -7.43 -14.54 7.42
N ARG A 190 -6.83 -15.37 6.54
CA ARG A 190 -5.41 -15.75 6.61
C ARG A 190 -4.44 -14.55 6.60
N ALA A 191 -4.94 -13.36 6.27
CA ALA A 191 -4.23 -12.08 6.25
C ALA A 191 -4.48 -11.28 7.55
N SER A 192 -3.41 -10.83 8.20
CA SER A 192 -3.41 -9.87 9.32
C SER A 192 -2.80 -8.53 8.86
N TYR A 193 -3.26 -7.42 9.44
CA TYR A 193 -2.73 -6.08 9.17
C TYR A 193 -2.24 -5.40 10.44
N PHE A 194 -1.09 -4.72 10.35
CA PHE A 194 -0.47 -3.97 11.44
C PHE A 194 0.03 -2.61 10.97
N GLU A 195 0.07 -1.64 11.87
CA GLU A 195 0.72 -0.34 11.66
C GLU A 195 1.78 -0.14 12.75
N LEU A 196 3.02 0.15 12.35
CA LEU A 196 4.08 0.62 13.24
C LEU A 196 4.28 2.12 13.03
N PRO A 197 3.84 3.00 13.95
CA PRO A 197 4.10 4.43 13.86
C PRO A 197 5.60 4.75 13.84
N PHE A 198 6.00 5.73 13.02
CA PHE A 198 7.40 6.17 12.96
C PHE A 198 7.86 6.73 14.30
N GLU A 199 7.04 7.59 14.93
CA GLU A 199 7.35 8.26 16.21
C GLU A 199 8.73 8.95 16.24
N GLY A 200 9.15 9.48 15.09
CA GLY A 200 10.44 10.14 14.93
C GLY A 200 11.63 9.18 14.73
N ALA A 201 11.39 7.86 14.68
CA ALA A 201 12.41 6.88 14.31
C ALA A 201 12.85 7.08 12.86
N LEU A 202 14.15 6.93 12.63
CA LEU A 202 14.82 7.06 11.34
C LEU A 202 15.69 5.84 11.10
N GLY A 203 16.01 5.58 9.82
CA GLY A 203 16.87 4.47 9.40
C GLY A 203 16.15 3.46 8.53
N GLU A 204 16.89 2.43 8.12
CA GLU A 204 16.38 1.33 7.30
C GLU A 204 15.22 0.60 8.00
N VAL A 205 14.22 0.19 7.22
CA VAL A 205 13.11 -0.60 7.74
C VAL A 205 13.42 -2.08 7.54
N THR A 206 13.39 -2.84 8.63
CA THR A 206 13.55 -4.30 8.56
C THR A 206 12.22 -4.97 8.84
N LEU A 207 11.87 -5.97 8.01
CA LEU A 207 10.75 -6.87 8.21
C LEU A 207 11.28 -8.29 8.40
N GLU A 208 10.85 -8.98 9.46
CA GLU A 208 11.19 -10.39 9.72
C GLU A 208 9.94 -11.21 10.06
N MET A 209 9.88 -12.46 9.57
CA MET A 209 8.83 -13.44 9.86
C MET A 209 9.34 -14.84 9.50
N GLY A 210 9.08 -15.86 10.33
CA GLY A 210 9.46 -17.25 10.03
C GLY A 210 10.96 -17.47 9.77
N GLY A 211 11.82 -16.68 10.43
CA GLY A 211 13.28 -16.73 10.24
C GLY A 211 13.79 -16.11 8.92
N ARG A 212 12.92 -15.52 8.09
CA ARG A 212 13.30 -14.71 6.94
C ARG A 212 13.38 -13.23 7.33
N SER A 213 14.21 -12.48 6.62
CA SER A 213 14.39 -11.05 6.82
C SER A 213 14.58 -10.33 5.49
N VAL A 214 14.03 -9.13 5.37
CA VAL A 214 14.27 -8.18 4.27
C VAL A 214 14.50 -6.79 4.86
N VAL A 215 15.43 -6.05 4.26
CA VAL A 215 15.76 -4.67 4.62
C VAL A 215 15.35 -3.76 3.47
N GLY A 216 14.57 -2.73 3.77
CA GLY A 216 14.15 -1.68 2.84
C GLY A 216 14.91 -0.38 3.02
N GLY A 217 14.60 0.58 2.13
CA GLY A 217 15.16 1.92 2.18
C GLY A 217 14.88 2.65 3.49
N ALA A 218 15.73 3.61 3.83
CA ALA A 218 15.63 4.34 5.09
C ALA A 218 14.46 5.34 5.12
N ILE A 219 13.85 5.47 6.30
CA ILE A 219 13.08 6.65 6.67
C ILE A 219 14.09 7.72 7.08
N THR A 220 14.00 8.90 6.46
CA THR A 220 15.00 9.97 6.59
C THR A 220 14.37 11.27 7.08
N ALA A 221 15.21 12.14 7.66
CA ALA A 221 14.89 13.52 7.96
C ALA A 221 15.36 14.49 6.86
N ASP A 222 15.84 13.95 5.73
CA ASP A 222 16.33 14.75 4.62
C ASP A 222 15.18 15.05 3.68
N MET A 223 15.00 16.34 3.34
CA MET A 223 14.02 16.72 2.33
C MET A 223 14.42 16.14 0.97
N PRO A 224 13.47 15.61 0.18
CA PRO A 224 13.76 15.20 -1.19
C PRO A 224 14.37 16.36 -1.98
N SER A 225 15.22 16.03 -2.96
CA SER A 225 15.92 17.02 -3.80
C SER A 225 14.97 17.94 -4.59
N THR A 226 13.71 17.55 -4.74
CA THR A 226 12.62 18.35 -5.30
C THR A 226 12.23 19.55 -4.42
N GLY A 227 12.56 19.51 -3.12
CA GLY A 227 12.19 20.52 -2.13
C GLY A 227 10.80 20.31 -1.51
N TYR A 228 10.11 19.21 -1.82
CA TYR A 228 8.81 18.86 -1.25
C TYR A 228 8.69 17.37 -0.94
N LEU A 229 7.76 17.02 -0.07
CA LEU A 229 7.50 15.65 0.37
C LEU A 229 7.06 14.75 -0.79
N ASN A 230 7.54 13.49 -0.77
CA ASN A 230 7.03 12.43 -1.62
C ASN A 230 5.96 11.63 -0.86
N PHE A 231 4.77 11.49 -1.44
CA PHE A 231 3.68 10.68 -0.87
C PHE A 231 3.57 9.29 -1.50
N ASN A 232 4.43 8.94 -2.45
CA ASN A 232 4.59 7.56 -2.89
C ASN A 232 5.23 6.71 -1.78
N SER A 233 4.89 5.44 -1.71
CA SER A 233 5.47 4.50 -0.74
C SER A 233 6.54 3.62 -1.37
N LEU A 234 7.41 3.07 -0.54
CA LEU A 234 8.26 1.94 -0.90
C LEU A 234 7.66 0.67 -0.28
N ALA A 235 7.67 -0.44 -1.00
CA ALA A 235 7.24 -1.74 -0.50
C ALA A 235 8.40 -2.76 -0.46
N ILE A 236 8.44 -3.54 0.62
CA ILE A 236 9.37 -4.66 0.83
C ILE A 236 8.59 -5.93 1.19
N GLY A 237 9.14 -7.11 0.94
CA GLY A 237 8.47 -8.36 1.24
C GLY A 237 9.41 -9.56 1.39
N LEU A 238 8.92 -10.60 2.08
CA LEU A 238 9.63 -11.83 2.41
C LEU A 238 9.36 -12.99 1.45
#